data_AF-A0A1Y3AVI9-F1
#
_entry.id   AF-A0A1Y3AVI9-F1
#
_cell.length_a   1.000
_cell.length_b   1.000
_cell.length_c   1.000
_cell.angle_alpha   90.00
_cell.angle_beta   90.00
_cell.angle_gamma   90.00
#
_symmetry.space_group_name_H-M   'P 1'
#
loop_
_entity.id
_entity.type
_entity.pdbx_description
1 polymer ?
#
loop_
_entity_poly.entity_id
_entity_poly.type
_entity_poly.pdbx_seq_one_letter_code
_entity_poly.pdbx_strand_id
1 'polypeptide(L)'
;QQRQPSNKWHILEGLKNESPLESIEHKPSLFTGYILKRRKRPLKGWHKRYFHLYNGILSYAKNYNDWQKQKLHGSTDIGLSVISCKPSSRRIDIDSDSGIFHLKAKKEDFNQWVQALRTHRLARQYEIAFSGTSNHNHIASLASITEDLNFFPQNPLKNSTSLSSNNNNNPITLNQKCDKLSSSSSLLLINQSNVNKIQEKLIKLSSMLKLIESG
;
A
#
# COMPACT_ATOMS: atom_id res chain seq x y z
N GLN A 1 36.99 -16.79 9.50
CA GLN A 1 35.57 -16.74 9.09
C GLN A 1 34.74 -16.36 10.32
N GLN A 2 34.42 -15.06 10.51
CA GLN A 2 33.67 -14.61 11.68
C GLN A 2 32.21 -15.06 11.55
N ARG A 3 31.79 -16.04 12.37
CA ARG A 3 30.39 -16.39 12.55
C ARG A 3 29.70 -15.22 13.25
N GLN A 4 29.00 -14.40 12.49
CA GLN A 4 28.09 -13.40 13.04
C GLN A 4 27.13 -14.08 14.05
N PRO A 5 26.88 -13.50 15.23
CA PRO A 5 26.01 -14.11 16.22
C PRO A 5 24.59 -14.21 15.63
N SER A 6 24.17 -15.44 15.33
CA SER A 6 23.01 -15.78 14.49
C SER A 6 21.64 -15.37 15.07
N ASN A 7 21.60 -14.72 16.22
CA ASN A 7 20.38 -14.44 16.98
C ASN A 7 20.02 -12.94 17.10
N LYS A 8 20.76 -12.06 16.43
CA LYS A 8 20.53 -10.60 16.47
C LYS A 8 19.43 -10.17 15.48
N TRP A 9 18.74 -9.08 15.81
CA TRP A 9 17.91 -8.34 14.87
C TRP A 9 18.78 -7.43 14.00
N HIS A 10 18.50 -7.37 12.70
CA HIS A 10 19.20 -6.54 11.73
C HIS A 10 18.22 -5.54 11.12
N ILE A 11 18.61 -4.28 11.02
CA ILE A 11 17.81 -3.25 10.34
C ILE A 11 18.01 -3.40 8.83
N LEU A 12 16.91 -3.31 8.07
CA LEU A 12 17.01 -3.12 6.63
C LEU A 12 17.30 -1.65 6.37
N GLU A 13 18.59 -1.37 6.16
CA GLU A 13 19.09 -0.05 5.82
C GLU A 13 18.32 0.55 4.64
N GLY A 14 17.98 1.83 4.77
CA GLY A 14 17.40 2.63 3.69
C GLY A 14 18.46 3.22 2.76
N LEU A 15 18.01 4.13 1.91
CA LEU A 15 18.84 4.94 1.03
C LEU A 15 19.76 5.81 1.89
N LYS A 16 21.07 5.65 1.70
CA LYS A 16 22.09 6.52 2.30
C LYS A 16 22.52 7.54 1.24
N ASN A 17 22.95 8.71 1.68
CA ASN A 17 23.31 9.85 0.83
C ASN A 17 24.41 9.56 -0.21
N GLU A 18 25.10 8.42 -0.10
CA GLU A 18 26.23 8.00 -0.94
C GLU A 18 25.98 6.70 -1.72
N SER A 19 24.77 6.13 -1.67
CA SER A 19 24.49 4.88 -2.40
C SER A 19 24.41 5.13 -3.91
N PRO A 20 25.15 4.36 -4.74
CA PRO A 20 25.14 4.53 -6.18
C PRO A 20 23.73 4.43 -6.79
N LEU A 21 23.38 5.51 -7.47
CA LEU A 21 22.14 5.73 -8.22
C LEU A 21 21.82 4.62 -9.23
N GLU A 22 22.87 3.96 -9.73
CA GLU A 22 22.82 2.98 -10.83
C GLU A 22 21.97 1.73 -10.53
N SER A 23 21.69 1.41 -9.26
CA SER A 23 20.85 0.26 -8.91
C SER A 23 19.34 0.57 -8.83
N ILE A 24 18.94 1.83 -9.02
CA ILE A 24 17.58 2.32 -8.77
C ILE A 24 16.82 2.66 -10.07
N GLU A 25 17.42 2.45 -11.26
CA GLU A 25 16.76 2.79 -12.52
C GLU A 25 15.52 1.92 -12.82
N HIS A 26 15.43 0.72 -12.23
CA HIS A 26 14.33 -0.19 -12.50
C HIS A 26 13.31 -0.23 -11.36
N LYS A 27 12.10 0.23 -11.69
CA LYS A 27 10.93 0.06 -10.83
C LYS A 27 10.75 -1.41 -10.48
N PRO A 28 10.73 -1.77 -9.18
CA PRO A 28 10.68 -3.17 -8.78
C PRO A 28 9.32 -3.79 -9.13
N SER A 29 9.37 -5.04 -9.60
CA SER A 29 8.18 -5.80 -9.97
C SER A 29 7.29 -6.11 -8.76
N LEU A 30 6.01 -6.36 -9.03
CA LEU A 30 5.05 -6.82 -8.03
C LEU A 30 5.56 -8.09 -7.35
N PHE A 31 5.72 -8.05 -6.04
CA PHE A 31 6.04 -9.23 -5.24
C PHE A 31 4.83 -9.64 -4.42
N THR A 32 4.45 -10.91 -4.45
CA THR A 32 3.27 -11.41 -3.73
C THR A 32 3.57 -12.73 -3.06
N GLY A 33 2.80 -13.06 -2.02
CA GLY A 33 2.89 -14.37 -1.40
C GLY A 33 2.13 -14.47 -0.10
N TYR A 34 2.03 -15.69 0.40
CA TYR A 34 1.49 -15.93 1.72
C TYR A 34 2.57 -15.79 2.80
N ILE A 35 2.31 -14.99 3.82
CA ILE A 35 3.16 -14.86 5.00
C ILE A 35 2.30 -14.81 6.26
N LEU A 36 2.83 -15.24 7.41
CA LEU A 36 2.11 -15.21 8.68
C LEU A 36 2.19 -13.81 9.28
N LYS A 37 1.04 -13.18 9.55
CA LYS A 37 0.94 -11.90 10.27
C LYS A 37 0.46 -12.12 11.70
N ARG A 38 1.11 -11.46 12.68
CA ARG A 38 0.63 -11.47 14.08
C ARG A 38 -0.63 -10.62 14.23
N ARG A 39 -1.63 -11.16 14.93
CA ARG A 39 -2.84 -10.43 15.36
C ARG A 39 -2.77 -10.10 16.86
N LYS A 40 -3.41 -8.98 17.22
CA LYS A 40 -3.68 -8.58 18.62
C LYS A 40 -4.92 -9.32 19.14
N ARG A 41 -5.26 -9.17 20.44
CA ARG A 41 -6.47 -9.73 21.06
C ARG A 41 -7.75 -9.25 20.33
N PRO A 42 -8.86 -10.01 20.35
CA PRO A 42 -9.04 -11.33 21.00
C PRO A 42 -8.38 -12.48 20.20
N LEU A 43 -8.16 -12.30 18.90
CA LEU A 43 -7.60 -13.31 17.99
C LEU A 43 -6.06 -13.31 17.98
N LYS A 44 -5.42 -13.41 19.15
CA LYS A 44 -3.95 -13.41 19.27
C LYS A 44 -3.37 -14.64 18.57
N GLY A 45 -2.38 -14.44 17.71
CA GLY A 45 -1.70 -15.53 17.04
C GLY A 45 -1.09 -15.14 15.70
N TRP A 46 -0.53 -16.12 15.00
CA TRP A 46 0.02 -15.99 13.66
C TRP A 46 -0.99 -16.48 12.63
N HIS A 47 -1.42 -15.62 11.72
CA HIS A 47 -2.42 -15.97 10.72
C HIS A 47 -1.84 -15.85 9.31
N LYS A 48 -2.08 -16.87 8.48
CA LYS A 48 -1.75 -16.82 7.05
C LYS A 48 -2.54 -15.70 6.39
N ARG A 49 -1.86 -14.80 5.70
CA ARG A 49 -2.44 -13.69 4.94
C ARG A 49 -1.72 -13.59 3.59
N TYR A 50 -2.45 -13.16 2.58
CA TYR A 50 -1.89 -12.93 1.25
C TYR A 50 -1.40 -11.50 1.20
N PHE A 51 -0.09 -11.33 1.10
CA PHE A 51 0.57 -10.03 1.01
C PHE A 51 0.95 -9.73 -0.44
N HIS A 52 0.97 -8.46 -0.77
CA HIS A 52 1.54 -7.94 -1.99
C HIS A 52 2.33 -6.67 -1.70
N LEU A 53 3.43 -6.51 -2.42
CA LEU A 53 4.35 -5.40 -2.34
C LEU A 53 4.46 -4.78 -3.74
N TYR A 54 4.00 -3.55 -3.86
CA TYR A 54 3.91 -2.83 -5.13
C TYR A 54 4.20 -1.35 -4.91
N ASN A 55 5.11 -0.79 -5.71
CA ASN A 55 5.54 0.61 -5.63
C ASN A 55 5.90 1.07 -4.20
N GLY A 56 6.61 0.23 -3.45
CA GLY A 56 6.95 0.59 -2.06
C GLY A 56 5.79 0.53 -1.06
N ILE A 57 4.63 0.01 -1.45
CA ILE A 57 3.47 -0.16 -0.58
C ILE A 57 3.27 -1.65 -0.30
N LEU A 58 3.34 -2.02 0.98
CA LEU A 58 3.07 -3.39 1.43
C LEU A 58 1.65 -3.50 1.96
N SER A 59 0.82 -4.27 1.29
CA SER A 59 -0.59 -4.45 1.60
C SER A 59 -0.95 -5.92 1.75
N TYR A 60 -2.06 -6.22 2.44
CA TYR A 60 -2.51 -7.60 2.61
C TYR A 60 -4.03 -7.79 2.60
N ALA A 61 -4.44 -8.97 2.16
CA ALA A 61 -5.81 -9.48 2.23
C ALA A 61 -5.87 -10.79 3.02
N LYS A 62 -7.08 -11.28 3.32
CA LYS A 62 -7.27 -12.56 4.01
C LYS A 62 -6.69 -13.73 3.21
N ASN A 63 -6.93 -13.74 1.90
CA ASN A 63 -6.48 -14.74 0.93
C ASN A 63 -6.34 -14.12 -0.48
N TYR A 64 -5.92 -14.92 -1.47
CA TYR A 64 -5.75 -14.50 -2.86
C TYR A 64 -7.04 -13.97 -3.50
N ASN A 65 -8.17 -14.66 -3.31
CA ASN A 65 -9.46 -14.26 -3.88
C ASN A 65 -9.93 -12.89 -3.37
N ASP A 66 -9.71 -12.62 -2.08
CA ASP A 66 -10.01 -11.32 -1.48
C ASP A 66 -9.08 -10.23 -2.03
N TRP A 67 -7.81 -10.54 -2.30
CA TRP A 67 -6.89 -9.61 -2.96
C TRP A 67 -7.35 -9.27 -4.39
N GLN A 68 -7.75 -10.27 -5.19
CA GLN A 68 -8.28 -10.04 -6.53
C GLN A 68 -9.53 -9.14 -6.52
N LYS A 69 -10.36 -9.26 -5.49
CA LYS A 69 -11.54 -8.42 -5.25
C LYS A 69 -11.23 -7.09 -4.55
N GLN A 70 -9.96 -6.73 -4.38
CA GLN A 70 -9.49 -5.52 -3.71
C GLN A 70 -9.99 -5.35 -2.26
N LYS A 71 -10.27 -6.47 -1.56
CA LYS A 71 -10.69 -6.48 -0.14
C LYS A 71 -9.48 -6.46 0.81
N LEU A 72 -8.73 -5.38 0.75
CA LEU A 72 -7.52 -5.18 1.55
C LEU A 72 -7.87 -4.90 3.02
N HIS A 73 -7.03 -5.40 3.93
CA HIS A 73 -7.22 -5.28 5.39
C HIS A 73 -6.20 -4.35 6.05
N GLY A 74 -5.20 -3.89 5.30
CA GLY A 74 -4.19 -2.96 5.78
C GLY A 74 -3.06 -2.80 4.77
N SER A 75 -2.42 -1.64 4.85
CA SER A 75 -1.37 -1.16 3.96
C SER A 75 -0.34 -0.38 4.76
N THR A 76 0.92 -0.35 4.33
CA THR A 76 1.97 0.50 4.89
C THR A 76 2.96 0.92 3.81
N ASP A 77 3.40 2.19 3.85
CA ASP A 77 4.48 2.68 2.98
C ASP A 77 5.83 2.23 3.57
N ILE A 78 6.50 1.29 2.88
CA ILE A 78 7.75 0.72 3.38
C ILE A 78 8.97 1.63 3.16
N GLY A 79 8.85 2.69 2.36
CA GLY A 79 9.88 3.72 2.23
C GLY A 79 9.97 4.62 3.46
N LEU A 80 8.84 4.83 4.14
CA LEU A 80 8.75 5.65 5.36
C LEU A 80 8.80 4.82 6.66
N SER A 81 8.62 3.51 6.58
CA SER A 81 8.62 2.62 7.74
C SER A 81 10.04 2.37 8.29
N VAL A 82 10.16 1.81 9.50
CA VAL A 82 11.37 1.12 9.97
C VAL A 82 11.19 -0.38 9.77
N ILE A 83 12.19 -1.06 9.19
CA ILE A 83 12.11 -2.50 8.94
C ILE A 83 13.27 -3.21 9.62
N SER A 84 12.95 -4.24 10.40
CA SER A 84 13.92 -5.10 11.07
C SER A 84 13.65 -6.57 10.77
N CYS A 85 14.73 -7.36 10.69
CA CYS A 85 14.70 -8.77 10.30
C CYS A 85 15.50 -9.61 11.30
N LYS A 86 15.02 -10.82 11.59
CA LYS A 86 15.73 -11.81 12.42
C LYS A 86 15.79 -13.17 11.71
N PRO A 87 16.87 -13.44 10.95
CA PRO A 87 16.99 -14.63 10.11
C PRO A 87 16.80 -15.96 10.84
N SER A 88 17.39 -16.13 12.03
CA SER A 88 17.26 -17.35 12.84
C SER A 88 15.81 -17.75 13.14
N SER A 89 14.94 -16.76 13.31
CA SER A 89 13.51 -16.97 13.58
C SER A 89 12.59 -16.69 12.39
N ARG A 90 13.17 -16.26 11.26
CA ARG A 90 12.48 -15.84 10.02
C ARG A 90 11.40 -14.79 10.26
N ARG A 91 11.69 -13.86 11.18
CA ARG A 91 10.79 -12.76 11.54
C ARG A 91 11.18 -11.49 10.83
N ILE A 92 10.18 -10.71 10.46
CA ILE A 92 10.32 -9.38 9.87
C ILE A 92 9.32 -8.49 10.61
N ASP A 93 9.78 -7.41 11.21
CA ASP A 93 8.94 -6.41 11.86
C ASP A 93 9.04 -5.10 11.04
N ILE A 94 7.89 -4.59 10.61
CA ILE A 94 7.75 -3.34 9.85
C ILE A 94 6.94 -2.38 10.71
N ASP A 95 7.56 -1.32 11.19
CA ASP A 95 6.97 -0.31 12.06
C ASP A 95 6.68 0.98 11.27
N SER A 96 5.47 1.49 11.40
CA SER A 96 4.99 2.69 10.72
C SER A 96 3.98 3.43 11.60
N ASP A 97 3.54 4.59 11.14
CA ASP A 97 2.49 5.40 11.76
C ASP A 97 1.16 4.64 11.94
N SER A 98 0.80 3.80 10.96
CA SER A 98 -0.39 2.94 10.99
C SER A 98 -0.25 1.72 11.93
N GLY A 99 0.96 1.52 12.48
CA GLY A 99 1.30 0.48 13.44
C GLY A 99 2.16 -0.66 12.87
N ILE A 100 2.47 -1.65 13.72
CA ILE A 100 3.50 -2.64 13.42
C ILE A 100 2.94 -3.88 12.72
N PHE A 101 3.52 -4.24 11.57
CA PHE A 101 3.38 -5.56 10.96
C PHE A 101 4.47 -6.49 11.46
N HIS A 102 4.10 -7.38 12.40
CA HIS A 102 4.95 -8.52 12.74
C HIS A 102 4.67 -9.67 11.77
N LEU A 103 5.69 -10.08 11.03
CA LEU A 103 5.62 -11.10 10.00
C LEU A 103 6.54 -12.27 10.32
N LYS A 104 6.13 -13.47 9.88
CA LYS A 104 6.95 -14.69 9.96
C LYS A 104 6.83 -15.47 8.65
N ALA A 105 7.97 -15.62 7.97
CA ALA A 105 8.06 -16.34 6.71
C ALA A 105 8.41 -17.83 6.91
N LYS A 106 8.16 -18.62 5.87
CA LYS A 106 8.72 -19.97 5.76
C LYS A 106 10.22 -19.92 5.44
N LYS A 107 10.89 -21.06 5.47
CA LYS A 107 12.36 -21.14 5.32
C LYS A 107 12.79 -20.71 3.91
N GLU A 108 12.09 -21.25 2.92
CA GLU A 108 12.26 -21.02 1.50
C GLU A 108 11.96 -19.56 1.09
N ASP A 109 10.95 -18.94 1.70
CA ASP A 109 10.47 -17.61 1.28
C ASP A 109 11.16 -16.44 1.99
N PHE A 110 11.81 -16.67 3.14
CA PHE A 110 12.29 -15.58 4.00
C PHE A 110 13.24 -14.62 3.26
N ASN A 111 14.23 -15.16 2.54
CA ASN A 111 15.20 -14.35 1.83
C ASN A 111 14.54 -13.57 0.68
N GLN A 112 13.57 -14.16 -0.01
CA GLN A 112 12.83 -13.50 -1.08
C GLN A 112 12.02 -12.31 -0.55
N TRP A 113 11.34 -12.47 0.59
CA TRP A 113 10.65 -11.36 1.26
C TRP A 113 11.60 -10.24 1.67
N VAL A 114 12.75 -10.58 2.27
CA VAL A 114 13.73 -9.58 2.70
C VAL A 114 14.31 -8.82 1.49
N GLN A 115 14.66 -9.53 0.42
CA GLN A 115 15.17 -8.92 -0.80
C GLN A 115 14.12 -8.00 -1.45
N ALA A 116 12.88 -8.47 -1.60
CA ALA A 116 11.80 -7.68 -2.16
C ALA A 116 11.53 -6.40 -1.36
N LEU A 117 11.48 -6.51 -0.02
CA LEU A 117 11.33 -5.34 0.87
C LEU A 117 12.48 -4.35 0.71
N ARG A 118 13.73 -4.82 0.61
CA ARG A 118 14.89 -3.97 0.40
C ARG A 118 14.80 -3.21 -0.92
N THR A 119 14.56 -3.92 -2.03
CA THR A 119 14.50 -3.32 -3.37
C THR A 119 13.37 -2.29 -3.46
N HIS A 120 12.17 -2.63 -3.00
CA HIS A 120 11.03 -1.70 -3.00
C HIS A 120 11.24 -0.51 -2.06
N ARG A 121 11.87 -0.72 -0.89
CA ARG A 121 12.18 0.37 0.05
C ARG A 121 13.12 1.39 -0.57
N LEU A 122 14.21 0.93 -1.19
CA LEU A 122 15.20 1.81 -1.82
C LEU A 122 14.59 2.59 -2.98
N ALA A 123 13.82 1.92 -3.85
CA ALA A 123 13.12 2.59 -4.95
C ALA A 123 12.14 3.64 -4.44
N ARG A 124 11.34 3.32 -3.41
CA ARG A 124 10.37 4.25 -2.82
C ARG A 124 11.03 5.46 -2.17
N GLN A 125 12.13 5.25 -1.43
CA GLN A 125 12.88 6.34 -0.81
C GLN A 125 13.55 7.23 -1.86
N TYR A 126 14.03 6.66 -2.95
CA TYR A 126 14.56 7.41 -4.07
C TYR A 126 13.49 8.29 -4.73
N GLU A 127 12.31 7.73 -5.02
CA GLU A 127 11.17 8.50 -5.52
C GLU A 127 10.83 9.68 -4.58
N ILE A 128 10.78 9.45 -3.27
CA ILE A 128 10.49 10.49 -2.28
C ILE A 128 11.58 11.58 -2.26
N ALA A 129 12.86 11.20 -2.27
CA ALA A 129 13.98 12.12 -2.15
C ALA A 129 14.26 12.92 -3.43
N PHE A 130 14.09 12.30 -4.60
CA PHE A 130 14.58 12.85 -5.87
C PHE A 130 13.49 13.15 -6.89
N SER A 131 12.27 12.61 -6.76
CA SER A 131 11.16 12.94 -7.68
C SER A 131 10.35 14.17 -7.25
N GLY A 132 10.67 14.77 -6.10
CA GLY A 132 10.05 16.02 -5.61
C GLY A 132 10.50 17.30 -6.32
N THR A 133 11.55 17.24 -7.17
CA THR A 133 12.10 18.43 -7.85
C THR A 133 11.52 18.68 -9.24
N SER A 134 10.73 17.76 -9.81
CA SER A 134 10.14 17.93 -11.16
C SER A 134 8.63 18.12 -11.21
N ASN A 135 7.91 18.17 -10.08
CA ASN A 135 6.45 18.29 -10.09
C ASN A 135 5.88 19.09 -8.90
N HIS A 136 6.11 20.41 -8.88
CA HIS A 136 5.34 21.36 -8.06
C HIS A 136 3.86 21.51 -8.55
N ASN A 137 3.34 20.57 -9.34
CA ASN A 137 1.95 20.62 -9.83
C ASN A 137 1.07 19.47 -9.34
N HIS A 138 1.61 18.49 -8.59
CA HIS A 138 0.81 17.36 -8.09
C HIS A 138 0.46 17.42 -6.59
N ILE A 139 1.18 18.19 -5.78
CA ILE A 139 0.84 18.35 -4.34
C ILE A 139 -0.46 19.13 -4.15
N ALA A 140 -0.75 20.12 -5.01
CA ALA A 140 -2.04 20.82 -4.99
C ALA A 140 -3.23 19.89 -5.31
N SER A 141 -3.01 18.80 -6.05
CA SER A 141 -4.07 17.83 -6.37
C SER A 141 -4.34 16.82 -5.24
N LEU A 142 -3.42 16.63 -4.29
CA LEU A 142 -3.65 15.75 -3.12
C LEU A 142 -4.39 16.48 -2.00
N ALA A 143 -4.19 17.80 -1.85
CA ALA A 143 -4.95 18.64 -0.93
C ALA A 143 -6.44 18.72 -1.30
N SER A 144 -6.80 18.60 -2.58
CA SER A 144 -8.20 18.51 -3.02
C SER A 144 -8.85 17.14 -2.83
N ILE A 145 -8.09 16.07 -2.50
CA ILE A 145 -8.67 14.74 -2.25
C ILE A 145 -8.96 14.52 -0.76
N THR A 146 -8.38 15.34 0.13
CA THR A 146 -8.56 15.21 1.58
C THR A 146 -9.91 15.69 2.13
N GLU A 147 -10.80 16.27 1.33
CA GLU A 147 -12.17 16.59 1.78
C GLU A 147 -13.15 15.40 1.69
N ASP A 148 -12.85 14.35 0.92
CA ASP A 148 -13.80 13.26 0.62
C ASP A 148 -13.57 11.95 1.42
N LEU A 149 -12.59 11.89 2.34
CA LEU A 149 -12.33 10.68 3.16
C LEU A 149 -12.90 10.74 4.59
N ASN A 150 -13.79 11.68 4.89
CA ASN A 150 -14.54 11.72 6.17
C ASN A 150 -15.69 10.69 6.24
N PHE A 151 -15.46 9.45 5.82
CA PHE A 151 -16.39 8.34 6.02
C PHE A 151 -15.71 7.15 6.71
N PHE A 152 -15.23 7.40 7.94
CA PHE A 152 -15.03 6.33 8.91
C PHE A 152 -16.06 6.50 10.03
N PRO A 153 -16.93 5.51 10.30
CA PRO A 153 -17.81 5.56 11.46
C PRO A 153 -16.95 5.47 12.72
N GLN A 154 -16.81 6.61 13.40
CA GLN A 154 -16.34 6.66 14.78
C GLN A 154 -17.38 5.94 15.64
N ASN A 155 -17.01 4.84 16.28
CA ASN A 155 -17.79 4.28 17.38
C ASN A 155 -17.68 5.23 18.59
N PRO A 156 -18.78 5.81 19.12
CA PRO A 156 -18.70 6.59 20.34
C PRO A 156 -18.54 5.66 21.54
N LEU A 157 -17.48 5.90 22.30
CA LEU A 157 -17.27 5.36 23.64
C LEU A 157 -18.36 5.95 24.56
N LYS A 158 -19.16 5.07 25.17
CA LYS A 158 -20.21 5.46 26.13
C LYS A 158 -19.56 5.91 27.45
N ASN A 159 -19.73 7.18 27.80
CA ASN A 159 -19.66 7.63 29.19
C ASN A 159 -21.09 8.00 29.65
N SER A 160 -21.47 7.44 30.78
CA SER A 160 -22.76 7.52 31.45
C SER A 160 -22.92 8.79 32.29
N THR A 161 -24.17 9.29 32.35
CA THR A 161 -24.89 10.18 33.32
C THR A 161 -25.58 11.31 32.53
N SER A 162 -26.85 11.69 32.66
CA SER A 162 -28.02 11.26 33.44
C SER A 162 -29.26 12.06 32.95
N LEU A 163 -30.48 11.49 33.10
CA LEU A 163 -31.81 12.15 33.22
C LEU A 163 -32.43 12.88 31.99
N SER A 164 -33.51 12.32 31.42
CA SER A 164 -34.92 12.73 31.66
C SER A 164 -35.90 12.23 30.57
N SER A 165 -37.12 11.94 31.01
CA SER A 165 -38.31 11.28 30.42
C SER A 165 -38.89 11.86 29.11
N ASN A 166 -39.45 11.03 28.20
CA ASN A 166 -40.89 10.72 28.09
C ASN A 166 -41.30 10.08 26.73
N ASN A 167 -42.13 9.04 26.87
CA ASN A 167 -43.11 8.34 26.01
C ASN A 167 -43.46 8.70 24.54
N ASN A 168 -43.53 7.60 23.76
CA ASN A 168 -44.64 7.09 22.92
C ASN A 168 -44.81 7.41 21.40
N ASN A 169 -44.95 6.29 20.67
CA ASN A 169 -45.74 5.98 19.46
C ASN A 169 -45.13 6.11 18.04
N ASN A 170 -45.08 4.95 17.36
CA ASN A 170 -44.86 4.69 15.92
C ASN A 170 -46.11 5.05 15.05
N PRO A 171 -46.13 4.80 13.72
CA PRO A 171 -45.14 5.04 12.63
C PRO A 171 -45.77 5.79 11.42
N ILE A 172 -45.00 6.40 10.50
CA ILE A 172 -45.46 6.71 9.12
C ILE A 172 -44.27 6.75 8.14
N THR A 173 -44.47 6.05 7.02
CA THR A 173 -43.69 6.01 5.77
C THR A 173 -43.74 7.35 5.03
N LEU A 174 -42.64 7.83 4.43
CA LEU A 174 -42.66 8.41 3.07
C LEU A 174 -41.24 8.69 2.52
N ASN A 175 -41.13 8.42 1.23
CA ASN A 175 -40.01 8.52 0.31
C ASN A 175 -39.05 9.71 0.50
N GLN A 176 -37.77 9.46 0.24
CA GLN A 176 -36.94 10.33 -0.58
C GLN A 176 -35.82 9.52 -1.25
N LYS A 177 -35.93 9.42 -2.58
CA LYS A 177 -34.87 9.02 -3.49
C LYS A 177 -33.91 10.20 -3.61
N CYS A 178 -32.61 9.97 -3.45
CA CYS A 178 -31.60 10.93 -3.88
C CYS A 178 -30.47 10.20 -4.61
N ASP A 179 -30.23 10.67 -5.83
CA ASP A 179 -29.24 10.16 -6.76
C ASP A 179 -27.82 10.49 -6.26
N LYS A 180 -26.97 9.47 -6.17
CA LYS A 180 -25.51 9.65 -6.08
C LYS A 180 -24.83 8.88 -7.22
N LEU A 181 -25.01 9.40 -8.43
CA LEU A 181 -24.16 9.15 -9.59
C LEU A 181 -23.32 10.41 -9.81
N SER A 182 -22.13 10.46 -9.20
CA SER A 182 -21.15 11.52 -9.52
C SER A 182 -19.70 11.07 -9.31
N SER A 183 -19.43 10.19 -8.34
CA SER A 183 -18.05 9.73 -8.07
C SER A 183 -17.50 8.69 -9.06
N SER A 184 -18.37 8.00 -9.82
CA SER A 184 -17.92 7.05 -10.85
C SER A 184 -17.41 7.74 -12.13
N SER A 185 -17.86 8.96 -12.41
CA SER A 185 -17.51 9.68 -13.65
C SER A 185 -16.07 10.21 -13.62
N SER A 186 -15.56 10.61 -12.46
CA SER A 186 -14.20 11.14 -12.33
C SER A 186 -13.12 10.05 -12.44
N LEU A 187 -13.34 8.87 -11.85
CA LEU A 187 -12.42 7.72 -11.98
C LEU A 187 -12.42 7.15 -13.41
N LEU A 188 -13.57 7.11 -14.09
CA LEU A 188 -13.63 6.73 -15.50
C LEU A 188 -12.88 7.72 -16.39
N LEU A 189 -12.99 9.02 -16.11
CA LEU A 189 -12.32 10.06 -16.91
C LEU A 189 -10.80 10.04 -16.75
N ILE A 190 -10.28 9.79 -15.55
CA ILE A 190 -8.83 9.63 -15.30
C ILE A 190 -8.30 8.40 -16.03
N ASN A 191 -9.00 7.27 -15.94
CA ASN A 191 -8.63 6.06 -16.67
C ASN A 191 -8.69 6.27 -18.19
N GLN A 192 -9.70 6.99 -18.69
CA GLN A 192 -9.81 7.33 -20.11
C GLN A 192 -8.64 8.21 -20.58
N SER A 193 -8.24 9.19 -19.78
CA SER A 193 -7.10 10.05 -20.12
C SER A 193 -5.78 9.28 -20.21
N ASN A 194 -5.59 8.28 -19.34
CA ASN A 194 -4.43 7.41 -19.35
C ASN A 194 -4.44 6.46 -20.56
N VAL A 195 -5.62 5.93 -20.92
CA VAL A 195 -5.80 5.10 -22.13
C VAL A 195 -5.50 5.91 -23.39
N ASN A 196 -6.00 7.15 -23.50
CA ASN A 196 -5.75 8.00 -24.66
C ASN A 196 -4.24 8.31 -24.81
N LYS A 197 -3.53 8.58 -23.71
CA LYS A 197 -2.07 8.79 -23.72
C LYS A 197 -1.29 7.55 -24.16
N ILE A 198 -1.78 6.36 -23.84
CA ILE A 198 -1.18 5.09 -24.29
C ILE A 198 -1.44 4.88 -25.79
N GLN A 199 -2.66 5.17 -26.26
CA GLN A 199 -3.01 5.06 -27.68
C GLN A 199 -2.16 6.01 -28.56
N GLU A 200 -1.98 7.25 -28.15
CA GLU A 200 -1.09 8.23 -28.79
C GLU A 200 0.34 7.69 -28.94
N LYS A 201 0.89 7.09 -27.87
CA LYS A 201 2.24 6.50 -27.89
C LYS A 201 2.34 5.31 -28.84
N LEU A 202 1.32 4.46 -28.89
CA LEU A 202 1.29 3.32 -29.79
C LEU A 202 1.19 3.74 -31.26
N ILE A 203 0.38 4.75 -31.57
CA ILE A 203 0.27 5.32 -32.91
C ILE A 203 1.63 5.89 -33.34
N LYS A 204 2.28 6.65 -32.46
CA LYS A 204 3.61 7.23 -32.75
C LYS A 204 4.67 6.16 -33.00
N LEU A 205 4.70 5.10 -32.19
CA LEU A 205 5.62 3.97 -32.38
C LEU A 205 5.33 3.23 -33.70
N SER A 206 4.06 3.00 -34.02
CA SER A 206 3.66 2.36 -35.29
C SER A 206 4.10 3.17 -36.50
N SER A 207 3.96 4.50 -36.45
CA SER A 207 4.43 5.39 -37.52
C SER A 207 5.95 5.38 -37.66
N MET A 208 6.70 5.33 -36.55
CA MET A 208 8.17 5.21 -36.61
C MET A 208 8.62 3.87 -37.18
N LEU A 209 7.94 2.76 -36.85
CA LEU A 209 8.24 1.44 -37.43
C LEU A 209 8.01 1.41 -38.94
N LYS A 210 6.90 1.97 -39.42
CA LYS A 210 6.63 2.08 -40.86
C LYS A 210 7.69 2.88 -41.60
N LEU A 211 8.24 3.93 -40.96
CA LEU A 211 9.30 4.75 -41.55
C LEU A 211 10.60 3.96 -41.71
N ILE A 212 10.93 3.09 -40.75
CA ILE A 212 12.10 2.19 -40.79
C ILE A 212 11.92 1.10 -41.84
N GLU A 213 10.71 0.56 -42.01
CA GLU A 213 10.42 -0.48 -43.00
C GLU A 213 10.38 0.05 -44.45
N SER A 214 10.23 1.37 -44.62
CA SER A 214 10.15 2.04 -45.92
C SER A 214 11.46 2.65 -46.43
N GLY A 215 12.54 2.57 -45.66
CA GLY A 215 13.88 3.08 -46.02
C GLY A 215 14.89 1.95 -46.12
#